data_AF-A0A843HNE0-F1
#
_entry.id   AF-A0A843HNE0-F1
#
_cell.length_a   1.000
_cell.length_b   1.000
_cell.length_c   1.000
_cell.angle_alpha   90.00
_cell.angle_beta   90.00
_cell.angle_gamma   90.00
#
_symmetry.space_group_name_H-M   'P 1'
#
loop_
_entity.id
_entity.type
_entity.pdbx_description
1 polymer ?
#
loop_
_entity_poly.entity_id
_entity_poly.type
_entity_poly.pdbx_seq_one_letter_code
_entity_poly.pdbx_strand_id
1 'polypeptide(L)'
;MRKIRKVPPKDAFRDAILMNDRTYLDYLERMKKICLSMFEWINLPDSCNARFLEMCLFYNGQAALLYDDDYGYINTMAADGGYINIYGLPTELNCYSYRFNKRRSLYTVDMGEEKDKECILVMNNYERVPTTSTISLFAYRLAEAQRTADVNIKANRTPILLTTDQKQIFTLKKMYEEYDGNTPAIFADKNLLSPDALKAIKTEAPFLVNDIYEYKREIWNEMLTFLGIQNLSEKRERLITGEVDSNNELLNLNLQSLLVPRKEACRQFNEKFGLMGDKAIDVKVRSDLYNIVKQYESITSDYNVALKDQQKLGEIEDE
;
A
#
# COMPACT_ATOMS: atom_id res chain seq x y z
N MET A 1 -38.54 -21.04 25.15
CA MET A 1 -37.95 -20.06 24.21
C MET A 1 -36.91 -20.75 23.32
N ARG A 2 -37.26 -21.08 22.07
CA ARG A 2 -36.28 -21.55 21.07
C ARG A 2 -35.62 -20.32 20.45
N LYS A 3 -34.32 -20.12 20.68
CA LYS A 3 -33.52 -19.10 19.97
C LYS A 3 -33.48 -19.49 18.49
N ILE A 4 -34.30 -18.83 17.67
CA ILE A 4 -34.20 -18.94 16.21
C ILE A 4 -32.94 -18.15 15.82
N ARG A 5 -31.80 -18.85 15.69
CA ARG A 5 -30.63 -18.31 14.99
C ARG A 5 -31.03 -18.22 13.52
N LYS A 6 -31.39 -17.02 13.04
CA LYS A 6 -31.52 -16.76 11.60
C LYS A 6 -30.13 -16.89 10.98
N VAL A 7 -29.88 -18.02 10.31
CA VAL A 7 -28.73 -18.16 9.41
C VAL A 7 -29.05 -17.30 8.19
N PRO A 8 -28.14 -16.39 7.75
CA PRO A 8 -28.37 -15.63 6.53
C PRO A 8 -28.58 -16.59 5.34
N PRO A 9 -29.35 -16.20 4.31
CA PRO A 9 -29.48 -16.99 3.10
C PRO A 9 -28.09 -17.39 2.59
N LYS A 10 -27.93 -18.64 2.14
CA LYS A 10 -26.62 -19.20 1.75
C LYS A 10 -25.90 -18.35 0.70
N ASP A 11 -26.66 -17.62 -0.12
CA ASP A 11 -26.16 -16.71 -1.16
C ASP A 11 -25.62 -15.40 -0.56
N ALA A 12 -26.32 -14.78 0.41
CA ALA A 12 -25.86 -13.56 1.07
C ALA A 12 -24.56 -13.77 1.88
N PHE A 13 -24.37 -14.96 2.46
CA PHE A 13 -23.12 -15.31 3.14
C PHE A 13 -21.95 -15.46 2.15
N ARG A 14 -22.19 -16.09 1.00
CA ARG A 14 -21.19 -16.22 -0.06
C ARG A 14 -20.82 -14.88 -0.66
N ASP A 15 -21.81 -14.02 -0.90
CA ASP A 15 -21.59 -12.67 -1.40
C ASP A 15 -20.76 -11.82 -0.44
N ALA A 16 -20.99 -11.97 0.88
CA ALA A 16 -20.20 -11.29 1.89
C ALA A 16 -18.72 -11.73 1.86
N ILE A 17 -18.45 -13.04 1.78
CA ILE A 17 -17.09 -13.58 1.66
C ILE A 17 -16.41 -13.06 0.40
N LEU A 18 -17.08 -13.20 -0.75
CA LEU A 18 -16.55 -12.74 -2.04
C LEU A 18 -16.24 -11.25 -2.04
N MET A 19 -17.09 -10.44 -1.42
CA MET A 19 -16.86 -9.00 -1.33
C MET A 19 -15.68 -8.67 -0.42
N ASN A 20 -15.52 -9.37 0.70
CA ASN A 20 -14.37 -9.18 1.60
C ASN A 20 -13.06 -9.49 0.87
N ASP A 21 -12.99 -10.63 0.19
CA ASP A 21 -11.80 -11.04 -0.59
C ASP A 21 -11.50 -10.03 -1.69
N ARG A 22 -12.52 -9.59 -2.44
CA ARG A 22 -12.35 -8.59 -3.52
C ARG A 22 -11.89 -7.23 -3.00
N THR A 23 -12.43 -6.76 -1.88
CA THR A 23 -12.02 -5.50 -1.26
C THR A 23 -10.56 -5.57 -0.82
N TYR A 24 -10.15 -6.68 -0.20
CA TYR A 24 -8.75 -6.90 0.17
C TYR A 24 -7.83 -6.90 -1.05
N LEU A 25 -8.16 -7.68 -2.08
CA LEU A 25 -7.35 -7.77 -3.30
C LEU A 25 -7.24 -6.43 -4.03
N ASP A 26 -8.32 -5.65 -4.09
CA ASP A 26 -8.30 -4.31 -4.70
C ASP A 26 -7.33 -3.37 -3.97
N TYR A 27 -7.36 -3.33 -2.63
CA TYR A 27 -6.39 -2.53 -1.86
C TYR A 27 -4.95 -3.02 -2.04
N LEU A 28 -4.73 -4.34 -1.98
CA LEU A 28 -3.41 -4.93 -2.16
C LEU A 28 -2.82 -4.59 -3.54
N GLU A 29 -3.59 -4.75 -4.61
CA GLU A 29 -3.12 -4.47 -5.96
C GLU A 29 -2.87 -2.97 -6.21
N ARG A 30 -3.66 -2.08 -5.60
CA ARG A 30 -3.39 -0.63 -5.65
C ARG A 30 -2.07 -0.28 -4.96
N MET A 31 -1.84 -0.79 -3.76
CA MET A 31 -0.59 -0.56 -3.01
C MET A 31 0.62 -1.16 -3.71
N LYS A 32 0.48 -2.38 -4.25
CA LYS A 32 1.53 -3.05 -5.02
C LYS A 32 1.95 -2.23 -6.24
N LYS A 33 1.02 -1.63 -6.99
CA LYS A 33 1.35 -0.74 -8.12
C LYS A 33 2.23 0.43 -7.68
N ILE A 34 1.93 1.03 -6.52
CA ILE A 34 2.75 2.09 -5.94
C ILE A 34 4.16 1.56 -5.66
N CYS A 35 4.27 0.46 -4.90
CA CYS A 35 5.55 -0.14 -4.52
C CYS A 35 6.45 -0.45 -5.73
N LEU A 36 5.88 -1.07 -6.78
CA LEU A 36 6.63 -1.45 -7.98
C LEU A 36 7.03 -0.26 -8.86
N SER A 37 6.48 0.93 -8.60
CA SER A 37 6.74 2.15 -9.39
C SER A 37 7.75 3.10 -8.75
N MET A 38 8.16 2.83 -7.49
CA MET A 38 9.00 3.73 -6.69
C MET A 38 10.39 3.95 -7.28
N PHE A 39 10.97 2.90 -7.85
CA PHE A 39 12.35 2.91 -8.33
C PHE A 39 12.42 2.88 -9.86
N GLU A 40 13.44 3.55 -10.38
CA GLU A 40 13.80 3.59 -11.78
C GLU A 40 15.24 3.13 -11.93
N TRP A 41 15.43 2.04 -12.66
CA TRP A 41 16.75 1.51 -12.99
C TRP A 41 17.29 2.22 -14.22
N ILE A 42 18.50 2.77 -14.10
CA ILE A 42 19.21 3.55 -15.11
C ILE A 42 20.26 2.65 -15.75
N ASN A 43 20.35 2.65 -17.08
CA ASN A 43 21.33 1.88 -17.86
C ASN A 43 21.31 0.36 -17.59
N LEU A 44 20.21 -0.17 -17.05
CA LEU A 44 20.04 -1.61 -16.90
C LEU A 44 20.12 -2.27 -18.30
N PRO A 45 20.91 -3.33 -18.50
CA PRO A 45 21.06 -3.96 -19.81
C PRO A 45 19.71 -4.33 -20.44
N ASP A 46 19.56 -4.18 -21.75
CA ASP A 46 18.29 -4.43 -22.47
C ASP A 46 17.76 -5.87 -22.30
N SER A 47 18.65 -6.82 -22.03
CA SER A 47 18.32 -8.22 -21.76
C SER A 47 17.77 -8.45 -20.34
N CYS A 48 17.96 -7.50 -19.42
CA CYS A 48 17.36 -7.49 -18.10
C CYS A 48 15.96 -6.82 -18.13
N ASN A 49 15.09 -7.24 -17.22
CA ASN A 49 13.75 -6.72 -17.06
C ASN A 49 13.56 -6.06 -15.68
N ALA A 50 13.58 -4.72 -15.65
CA ALA A 50 13.43 -3.93 -14.42
C ALA A 50 12.12 -4.21 -13.66
N ARG A 51 11.00 -4.38 -14.39
CA ARG A 51 9.69 -4.72 -13.80
C ARG A 51 9.75 -6.06 -13.07
N PHE A 52 10.38 -7.08 -13.69
CA PHE A 52 10.54 -8.39 -13.07
C PHE A 52 11.50 -8.33 -11.86
N LEU A 53 12.55 -7.53 -11.93
CA LEU A 53 13.48 -7.31 -10.83
C LEU A 53 12.77 -6.76 -9.60
N GLU A 54 12.04 -5.66 -9.74
CA GLU A 54 11.27 -5.08 -8.62
C GLU A 54 10.16 -6.00 -8.12
N MET A 55 9.55 -6.81 -8.98
CA MET A 55 8.61 -7.85 -8.54
C MET A 55 9.27 -8.92 -7.67
N CYS A 56 10.48 -9.36 -8.01
CA CYS A 56 11.23 -10.32 -7.19
C CYS A 56 11.55 -9.72 -5.82
N LEU A 57 11.99 -8.46 -5.78
CA LEU A 57 12.26 -7.77 -4.51
C LEU A 57 11.00 -7.61 -3.67
N PHE A 58 9.86 -7.29 -4.28
CA PHE A 58 8.58 -7.14 -3.60
C PHE A 58 8.08 -8.44 -2.96
N TYR A 59 8.12 -9.57 -3.69
CA TYR A 59 7.56 -10.84 -3.25
C TYR A 59 8.53 -11.72 -2.47
N ASN A 60 9.80 -11.71 -2.85
CA ASN A 60 10.81 -12.63 -2.33
C ASN A 60 11.86 -11.92 -1.47
N GLY A 61 11.90 -10.59 -1.46
CA GLY A 61 12.86 -9.81 -0.68
C GLY A 61 14.28 -9.79 -1.25
N GLN A 62 14.52 -10.57 -2.32
CA GLN A 62 15.79 -10.65 -3.01
C GLN A 62 15.65 -11.08 -4.47
N ALA A 63 16.67 -10.77 -5.26
CA ALA A 63 16.83 -11.15 -6.65
C ALA A 63 18.32 -11.32 -6.98
N ALA A 64 18.64 -11.81 -8.17
CA ALA A 64 20.02 -11.90 -8.65
C ALA A 64 20.20 -11.16 -9.97
N LEU A 65 21.35 -10.51 -10.14
CA LEU A 65 21.88 -10.04 -11.43
C LEU A 65 23.08 -10.91 -11.80
N LEU A 66 23.14 -11.39 -13.03
CA LEU A 66 24.25 -12.22 -13.50
C LEU A 66 24.47 -12.08 -15.00
N TYR A 67 25.57 -12.64 -15.48
CA TYR A 67 25.82 -12.89 -16.88
C TYR A 67 25.72 -14.39 -17.16
N ASP A 68 25.12 -14.75 -18.28
CA ASP A 68 25.05 -16.12 -18.77
C ASP A 68 25.36 -16.15 -20.28
N ASP A 69 26.16 -17.11 -20.73
CA ASP A 69 26.61 -17.18 -22.13
C ASP A 69 25.44 -17.27 -23.13
N ASP A 70 24.35 -17.92 -22.75
CA ASP A 70 23.19 -18.13 -23.63
C ASP A 70 22.27 -16.89 -23.69
N TYR A 71 22.21 -16.10 -22.62
CA TYR A 71 21.21 -15.03 -22.44
C TYR A 71 21.80 -13.63 -22.28
N GLY A 72 23.13 -13.51 -22.15
CA GLY A 72 23.81 -12.27 -21.79
C GLY A 72 23.54 -11.87 -20.34
N TYR A 73 23.37 -10.57 -20.09
CA TYR A 73 23.03 -10.06 -18.76
C TYR A 73 21.56 -10.32 -18.44
N ILE A 74 21.28 -10.97 -17.32
CA ILE A 74 19.90 -11.27 -16.92
C ILE A 74 19.69 -10.99 -15.43
N ASN A 75 18.43 -10.77 -15.07
CA ASN A 75 17.96 -10.76 -13.70
C ASN A 75 17.01 -11.93 -13.44
N THR A 76 17.19 -12.60 -12.30
CA THR A 76 16.42 -13.80 -11.94
C THR A 76 15.89 -13.71 -10.52
N MET A 77 14.96 -14.61 -10.19
CA MET A 77 14.71 -14.91 -8.78
C MET A 77 15.96 -15.55 -8.17
N ALA A 78 16.09 -15.43 -6.85
CA ALA A 78 17.19 -15.99 -6.10
C ALA A 78 16.66 -16.77 -4.90
N ALA A 79 17.29 -17.92 -4.64
CA ALA A 79 17.16 -18.63 -3.39
C ALA A 79 18.55 -18.90 -2.82
N ASP A 80 18.67 -18.80 -1.49
CA ASP A 80 19.91 -19.01 -0.76
C ASP A 80 20.44 -20.44 -1.00
N GLY A 81 21.73 -20.54 -1.24
CA GLY A 81 22.44 -21.80 -1.44
C GLY A 81 23.83 -21.79 -0.80
N GLY A 82 24.50 -22.93 -0.83
CA GLY A 82 25.82 -23.10 -0.24
C GLY A 82 25.81 -22.94 1.29
N TYR A 83 26.92 -22.43 1.82
CA TYR A 83 27.11 -22.11 3.23
C TYR A 83 26.79 -20.64 3.52
N ILE A 84 26.52 -20.32 4.78
CA ILE A 84 26.42 -18.94 5.28
C ILE A 84 27.84 -18.43 5.61
N ASN A 85 28.20 -17.26 5.09
CA ASN A 85 29.47 -16.61 5.37
C ASN A 85 29.47 -15.92 6.76
N ILE A 86 30.60 -15.34 7.15
CA ILE A 86 30.76 -14.66 8.45
C ILE A 86 29.82 -13.47 8.66
N TYR A 87 29.21 -12.94 7.59
CA TYR A 87 28.27 -11.82 7.60
C TYR A 87 26.80 -12.25 7.47
N GLY A 88 26.50 -13.55 7.53
CA GLY A 88 25.13 -14.04 7.45
C GLY A 88 24.56 -14.12 6.02
N LEU A 89 25.38 -13.96 4.99
CA LEU A 89 24.97 -14.07 3.58
C LEU A 89 25.29 -15.47 3.01
N PRO A 90 24.47 -15.98 2.08
CA PRO A 90 24.79 -17.22 1.39
C PRO A 90 26.02 -17.05 0.50
N THR A 91 26.81 -18.11 0.37
CA THR A 91 28.00 -18.18 -0.50
C THR A 91 27.63 -18.45 -1.96
N GLU A 92 26.45 -19.03 -2.19
CA GLU A 92 25.93 -19.32 -3.52
C GLU A 92 24.45 -18.94 -3.59
N LEU A 93 23.97 -18.57 -4.78
CA LEU A 93 22.55 -18.43 -5.06
C LEU A 93 22.11 -19.47 -6.07
N ASN A 94 20.94 -20.06 -5.83
CA ASN A 94 20.20 -20.73 -6.88
C ASN A 94 19.46 -19.65 -7.69
N CYS A 95 19.97 -19.32 -8.86
CA CYS A 95 19.40 -18.33 -9.77
C CYS A 95 18.40 -19.02 -10.68
N TYR A 96 17.12 -18.68 -10.55
CA TYR A 96 16.06 -19.35 -11.31
C TYR A 96 15.01 -18.40 -11.88
N SER A 97 14.44 -18.81 -13.01
CA SER A 97 13.33 -18.20 -13.72
C SER A 97 12.58 -19.29 -14.48
N TYR A 98 11.54 -18.95 -15.24
CA TYR A 98 10.66 -19.94 -15.89
C TYR A 98 11.39 -20.95 -16.79
N ARG A 99 12.51 -20.57 -17.41
CA ARG A 99 13.31 -21.44 -18.31
C ARG A 99 14.81 -21.41 -17.98
N PHE A 100 15.17 -20.91 -16.80
CA PHE A 100 16.55 -20.75 -16.36
C PHE A 100 16.66 -21.29 -14.95
N ASN A 101 17.67 -22.12 -14.68
CA ASN A 101 17.96 -22.62 -13.35
C ASN A 101 19.43 -22.99 -13.31
N LYS A 102 20.24 -22.16 -12.66
CA LYS A 102 21.67 -22.40 -12.51
C LYS A 102 22.11 -21.92 -11.13
N ARG A 103 23.02 -22.65 -10.51
CA ARG A 103 23.69 -22.20 -9.29
C ARG A 103 24.87 -21.29 -9.65
N ARG A 104 25.04 -20.22 -8.90
CA ARG A 104 26.10 -19.23 -9.07
C ARG A 104 26.69 -18.88 -7.72
N SER A 105 28.01 -18.69 -7.67
CA SER A 105 28.66 -18.18 -6.47
C SER A 105 28.31 -16.71 -6.29
N LEU A 106 28.14 -16.28 -5.05
CA LEU A 106 27.93 -14.86 -4.76
C LEU A 106 29.23 -14.11 -5.03
N TYR A 107 29.15 -13.03 -5.79
CA TYR A 107 30.31 -12.16 -5.99
C TYR A 107 30.74 -11.56 -4.65
N THR A 108 31.99 -11.83 -4.28
CA THR A 108 32.72 -11.11 -3.26
C THR A 108 33.94 -10.52 -3.94
N VAL A 109 34.38 -9.33 -3.52
CA VAL A 109 35.44 -8.52 -4.15
C VAL A 109 36.75 -9.30 -4.43
N ASP A 110 36.94 -10.45 -3.78
CA ASP A 110 38.14 -11.30 -3.87
C ASP A 110 37.98 -12.59 -4.73
N MET A 111 36.83 -12.83 -5.37
CA MET A 111 36.59 -14.05 -6.17
C MET A 111 36.67 -13.76 -7.68
N GLY A 112 37.60 -14.45 -8.35
CA GLY A 112 37.59 -14.87 -9.77
C GLY A 112 37.31 -13.87 -10.91
N GLU A 113 38.11 -13.96 -11.99
CA GLU A 113 37.88 -13.19 -13.24
C GLU A 113 36.71 -13.72 -14.09
N GLU A 114 36.14 -14.88 -13.76
CA GLU A 114 35.12 -15.53 -14.59
C GLU A 114 33.75 -14.85 -14.44
N LYS A 115 33.15 -14.46 -15.57
CA LYS A 115 31.92 -13.65 -15.62
C LYS A 115 30.64 -14.46 -15.47
N ASP A 116 30.64 -15.73 -15.84
CA ASP A 116 29.47 -16.59 -15.99
C ASP A 116 29.20 -17.50 -14.77
N LYS A 117 30.15 -17.60 -13.84
CA LYS A 117 30.00 -18.44 -12.63
C LYS A 117 29.47 -17.70 -11.41
N GLU A 118 29.45 -16.38 -11.45
CA GLU A 118 29.10 -15.53 -10.32
C GLU A 118 27.80 -14.76 -10.54
N CYS A 119 27.21 -14.30 -9.44
CA CYS A 119 26.02 -13.48 -9.44
C CYS A 119 26.11 -12.39 -8.36
N ILE A 120 25.39 -11.30 -8.60
CA ILE A 120 25.21 -10.21 -7.64
C ILE A 120 23.86 -10.39 -6.96
N LEU A 121 23.86 -10.36 -5.63
CA LEU A 121 22.64 -10.36 -4.83
C LEU A 121 22.04 -8.95 -4.80
N VAL A 122 20.81 -8.82 -5.29
CA VAL A 122 20.00 -7.61 -5.13
C VAL A 122 19.07 -7.82 -3.95
N MET A 123 19.25 -7.03 -2.89
CA MET A 123 18.44 -7.12 -1.68
C MET A 123 17.34 -6.06 -1.68
N ASN A 124 16.15 -6.41 -1.19
CA ASN A 124 15.03 -5.46 -1.11
C ASN A 124 15.22 -4.45 0.03
N ASN A 125 15.72 -4.93 1.17
CA ASN A 125 16.21 -4.19 2.32
C ASN A 125 17.41 -4.97 2.91
N TYR A 126 18.09 -4.44 3.91
CA TYR A 126 19.27 -5.10 4.50
C TYR A 126 18.98 -6.50 5.07
N GLU A 127 17.73 -6.78 5.46
CA GLU A 127 17.32 -8.09 5.98
C GLU A 127 16.82 -9.05 4.89
N ARG A 128 16.75 -8.61 3.63
CA ARG A 128 16.20 -9.37 2.49
C ARG A 128 14.74 -9.78 2.70
N VAL A 129 14.00 -9.00 3.47
CA VAL A 129 12.59 -9.25 3.78
C VAL A 129 11.72 -8.69 2.66
N PRO A 130 10.70 -9.44 2.19
CA PRO A 130 9.80 -8.97 1.15
C PRO A 130 8.86 -7.86 1.64
N THR A 131 8.65 -6.83 0.81
CA THR A 131 7.72 -5.74 1.09
C THR A 131 6.26 -6.21 1.12
N THR A 132 5.93 -7.29 0.40
CA THR A 132 4.56 -7.81 0.30
C THR A 132 3.93 -8.13 1.67
N SER A 133 4.73 -8.59 2.64
CA SER A 133 4.23 -8.98 3.97
C SER A 133 3.62 -7.78 4.69
N THR A 134 4.34 -6.66 4.76
CA THR A 134 3.86 -5.43 5.42
C THR A 134 2.68 -4.82 4.65
N ILE A 135 2.77 -4.76 3.33
CA ILE A 135 1.69 -4.21 2.48
C ILE A 135 0.40 -5.03 2.61
N SER A 136 0.50 -6.34 2.76
CA SER A 136 -0.67 -7.20 2.98
C SER A 136 -1.41 -6.87 4.27
N LEU A 137 -0.70 -6.47 5.33
CA LEU A 137 -1.31 -6.07 6.60
C LEU A 137 -2.03 -4.72 6.49
N PHE A 138 -1.46 -3.74 5.79
CA PHE A 138 -2.12 -2.48 5.50
C PHE A 138 -3.38 -2.68 4.66
N ALA A 139 -3.31 -3.51 3.61
CA ALA A 139 -4.46 -3.85 2.78
C ALA A 139 -5.57 -4.54 3.59
N TYR A 140 -5.21 -5.44 4.51
CA TYR A 140 -6.15 -6.09 5.41
C TYR A 140 -6.87 -5.09 6.32
N ARG A 141 -6.14 -4.19 6.98
CA ARG A 141 -6.73 -3.16 7.86
C ARG A 141 -7.67 -2.23 7.10
N LEU A 142 -7.30 -1.79 5.89
CA LEU A 142 -8.18 -0.97 5.04
C LEU A 142 -9.42 -1.72 4.59
N ALA A 143 -9.29 -3.00 4.26
CA ALA A 143 -10.43 -3.82 3.89
C ALA A 143 -11.42 -3.93 5.06
N GLU A 144 -10.94 -4.26 6.26
CA GLU A 144 -11.78 -4.31 7.47
C GLU A 144 -12.48 -2.98 7.75
N ALA A 145 -11.77 -1.86 7.64
CA ALA A 145 -12.35 -0.53 7.81
C ALA A 145 -13.42 -0.24 6.74
N GLN A 146 -13.16 -0.56 5.47
CA GLN A 146 -14.14 -0.40 4.38
C GLN A 146 -15.39 -1.25 4.62
N ARG A 147 -15.24 -2.51 5.02
CA ARG A 147 -16.38 -3.40 5.29
C ARG A 147 -17.18 -2.92 6.51
N THR A 148 -16.51 -2.36 7.51
CA THR A 148 -17.16 -1.72 8.65
C THR A 148 -17.98 -0.49 8.23
N ALA A 149 -17.44 0.36 7.35
CA ALA A 149 -18.17 1.50 6.79
C ALA A 149 -19.40 1.02 6.00
N ASP A 150 -19.26 0.00 5.16
CA ASP A 150 -20.37 -0.55 4.37
C ASP A 150 -21.50 -1.07 5.27
N VAL A 151 -21.16 -1.71 6.39
CA VAL A 151 -22.14 -2.19 7.39
C VAL A 151 -22.81 -1.02 8.11
N ASN A 152 -22.06 0.00 8.54
CA ASN A 152 -22.62 1.18 9.20
C ASN A 152 -23.57 1.95 8.27
N ILE A 153 -23.21 2.13 7.00
CA ILE A 153 -24.07 2.74 5.97
C ILE A 153 -25.37 1.95 5.81
N LYS A 154 -25.29 0.61 5.73
CA LYS A 154 -26.48 -0.24 5.62
C LYS A 154 -27.36 -0.17 6.86
N ALA A 155 -26.77 -0.15 8.06
CA ALA A 155 -27.53 -0.01 9.31
C ALA A 155 -28.30 1.33 9.37
N ASN A 156 -27.72 2.41 8.86
CA ASN A 156 -28.37 3.71 8.78
C ASN A 156 -29.50 3.78 7.73
N ARG A 157 -29.53 2.88 6.73
CA ARG A 157 -30.66 2.76 5.79
C ARG A 157 -31.90 2.11 6.40
N THR A 158 -31.73 1.30 7.45
CA THR A 158 -32.84 0.58 8.10
C THR A 158 -32.93 0.93 9.60
N PRO A 159 -33.30 2.18 9.97
CA PRO A 159 -33.30 2.64 11.36
C PRO A 159 -34.46 2.10 12.20
N ILE A 160 -35.45 1.47 11.56
CA ILE A 160 -36.66 0.97 12.21
C ILE A 160 -36.77 -0.53 11.95
N LEU A 161 -36.98 -1.30 13.02
CA LEU A 161 -37.36 -2.71 12.97
C LEU A 161 -38.81 -2.85 13.45
N LEU A 162 -39.69 -3.34 12.58
CA LEU A 162 -41.09 -3.58 12.93
C LEU A 162 -41.29 -5.02 13.43
N THR A 163 -41.93 -5.19 14.58
CA THR A 163 -42.38 -6.50 15.07
C THR A 163 -43.89 -6.63 14.88
N THR A 164 -44.33 -7.77 14.31
CA THR A 164 -45.73 -8.08 14.02
C THR A 164 -46.01 -9.58 14.20
N ASP A 165 -47.28 -9.99 14.17
CA ASP A 165 -47.69 -11.40 14.22
C ASP A 165 -47.34 -12.14 12.91
N GLN A 166 -47.13 -13.46 13.00
CA GLN A 166 -46.62 -14.30 11.91
C GLN A 166 -47.53 -14.30 10.67
N LYS A 167 -48.83 -14.09 10.86
CA LYS A 167 -49.82 -13.98 9.78
C LYS A 167 -49.67 -12.70 8.94
N GLN A 168 -49.06 -11.65 9.49
CA GLN A 168 -48.95 -10.33 8.87
C GLN A 168 -47.57 -10.06 8.23
N ILE A 169 -46.63 -10.99 8.36
CA ILE A 169 -45.26 -10.87 7.83
C ILE A 169 -45.23 -10.65 6.30
N PHE A 170 -46.09 -11.33 5.54
CA PHE A 170 -46.11 -11.21 4.07
C PHE A 170 -46.54 -9.80 3.63
N THR A 171 -47.56 -9.25 4.27
CA THR A 171 -48.05 -7.89 4.03
C THR A 171 -46.99 -6.85 4.42
N LEU A 172 -46.30 -7.04 5.55
CA LEU A 172 -45.24 -6.12 6.00
C LEU A 172 -43.99 -6.17 5.10
N LYS A 173 -43.63 -7.35 4.57
CA LYS A 173 -42.51 -7.48 3.62
C LYS A 173 -42.75 -6.70 2.33
N LYS A 174 -43.95 -6.81 1.76
CA LYS A 174 -44.30 -6.07 0.54
C LYS A 174 -44.24 -4.55 0.75
N MET A 175 -44.59 -4.06 1.94
CA MET A 175 -44.41 -2.65 2.30
C MET A 175 -42.94 -2.24 2.44
N TYR A 176 -42.10 -3.09 3.02
CA TYR A 176 -40.66 -2.81 3.11
C TYR A 176 -40.00 -2.77 1.74
N GLU A 177 -40.45 -3.59 0.79
CA GLU A 177 -40.00 -3.55 -0.62
C GLU A 177 -40.40 -2.22 -1.30
N GLU A 178 -41.58 -1.66 -0.99
CA GLU A 178 -42.00 -0.33 -1.45
C GLU A 178 -41.25 0.81 -0.72
N TYR A 179 -40.89 0.61 0.55
CA TYR A 179 -40.12 1.57 1.37
C TYR A 179 -38.68 1.73 0.90
N ASP A 180 -38.02 0.65 0.48
CA ASP A 180 -36.67 0.67 -0.13
C ASP A 180 -36.63 1.50 -1.44
N GLY A 181 -37.81 1.76 -2.03
CA GLY A 181 -38.02 2.71 -3.13
C GLY A 181 -38.05 4.19 -2.73
N ASN A 182 -37.58 4.56 -1.53
CA ASN A 182 -37.63 5.93 -0.97
C ASN A 182 -39.03 6.53 -0.85
N THR A 183 -40.08 5.71 -0.76
CA THR A 183 -41.47 6.17 -0.60
C THR A 183 -41.99 5.77 0.77
N PRO A 184 -42.54 6.69 1.60
CA PRO A 184 -43.05 6.33 2.91
C PRO A 184 -44.24 5.34 2.78
N ALA A 185 -44.08 4.14 3.34
CA ALA A 185 -45.15 3.15 3.42
C ALA A 185 -46.12 3.54 4.54
N ILE A 186 -47.28 4.09 4.17
CA ILE A 186 -48.35 4.45 5.11
C ILE A 186 -49.41 3.36 5.09
N PHE A 187 -49.71 2.78 6.25
CA PHE A 187 -50.78 1.80 6.40
C PHE A 187 -51.83 2.26 7.42
N ALA A 188 -53.11 2.12 7.08
CA ALA A 188 -54.23 2.38 7.97
C ALA A 188 -55.23 1.21 7.88
N ASP A 189 -55.25 0.35 8.90
CA ASP A 189 -56.26 -0.69 9.08
C ASP A 189 -56.81 -0.62 10.51
N LYS A 190 -58.14 -0.57 10.64
CA LYS A 190 -58.88 -0.42 11.90
C LYS A 190 -58.61 -1.55 12.90
N ASN A 191 -58.22 -2.74 12.44
CA ASN A 191 -57.96 -3.90 13.29
C ASN A 191 -56.48 -4.06 13.72
N LEU A 192 -55.58 -3.25 13.15
CA LEU A 192 -54.12 -3.29 13.39
C LEU A 192 -53.64 -2.17 14.33
N LEU A 193 -54.52 -1.24 14.68
CA LEU A 193 -54.27 -0.07 15.53
C LEU A 193 -54.34 -0.37 17.03
N SER A 194 -54.23 -1.64 17.45
CA SER A 194 -53.97 -1.92 18.86
C SER A 194 -52.51 -1.56 19.17
N PRO A 195 -52.23 -0.74 20.21
CA PRO A 195 -50.87 -0.27 20.54
C PRO A 195 -49.83 -1.40 20.74
N ASP A 196 -50.29 -2.64 20.97
CA ASP A 196 -49.45 -3.82 21.15
C ASP A 196 -49.20 -4.64 19.87
N ALA A 197 -49.94 -4.42 18.78
CA ALA A 197 -49.84 -5.22 17.55
C ALA A 197 -48.68 -4.82 16.63
N LEU A 198 -48.25 -3.55 16.68
CA LEU A 198 -47.13 -3.03 15.90
C LEU A 198 -46.17 -2.27 16.83
N LYS A 199 -45.07 -2.93 17.22
CA LYS A 199 -43.97 -2.26 17.95
C LYS A 199 -42.84 -1.94 16.98
N ALA A 200 -42.50 -0.66 16.90
CA ALA A 200 -41.30 -0.18 16.23
C ALA A 200 -40.14 -0.19 17.24
N ILE A 201 -39.14 -1.01 16.98
CA ILE A 201 -37.88 -0.97 17.71
C ILE A 201 -36.97 -0.03 16.93
N LYS A 202 -36.56 1.07 17.57
CA LYS A 202 -35.54 1.95 17.02
C LYS A 202 -34.20 1.21 17.03
N THR A 203 -33.64 0.98 15.85
CA THR A 203 -32.32 0.40 15.63
C THR A 203 -31.35 1.46 15.13
N GLU A 204 -31.55 2.71 15.55
CA GLU A 204 -30.69 3.85 15.23
C GLU A 204 -29.25 3.53 15.66
N ALA A 205 -28.35 3.42 14.67
CA ALA A 205 -26.92 3.28 14.90
C ALA A 205 -26.27 4.66 14.67
N PRO A 206 -25.27 5.06 15.48
CA PRO A 206 -24.55 6.31 15.21
C PRO A 206 -23.90 6.26 13.82
N PHE A 207 -23.97 7.37 13.09
CA PHE A 207 -23.34 7.51 11.79
C PHE A 207 -21.84 7.74 11.97
N LEU A 208 -21.07 6.64 11.94
CA LEU A 208 -19.63 6.63 12.20
C LEU A 208 -18.79 6.63 10.91
N VAL A 209 -19.44 6.80 9.75
CA VAL A 209 -18.78 6.67 8.45
C VAL A 209 -17.65 7.69 8.31
N ASN A 210 -17.84 8.94 8.77
CA ASN A 210 -16.82 9.97 8.69
C ASN A 210 -15.54 9.56 9.45
N ASP A 211 -15.69 9.10 10.69
CA ASP A 211 -14.57 8.65 11.53
C ASP A 211 -13.87 7.44 10.92
N ILE A 212 -14.62 6.51 10.31
CA ILE A 212 -14.03 5.35 9.62
C ILE A 212 -13.23 5.77 8.38
N TYR A 213 -13.70 6.76 7.62
CA TYR A 213 -12.95 7.28 6.48
C TYR A 213 -11.70 8.06 6.91
N GLU A 214 -11.75 8.77 8.04
CA GLU A 214 -10.58 9.37 8.67
C GLU A 214 -9.56 8.30 9.08
N TYR A 215 -9.99 7.26 9.78
CA TYR A 215 -9.13 6.12 10.13
C TYR A 215 -8.51 5.43 8.91
N LYS A 216 -9.26 5.27 7.82
CA LYS A 216 -8.72 4.74 6.55
C LYS A 216 -7.64 5.64 5.97
N ARG A 217 -7.83 6.95 6.01
CA ARG A 217 -6.84 7.93 5.55
C ARG A 217 -5.56 7.83 6.38
N GLU A 218 -5.67 7.64 7.69
CA GLU A 218 -4.52 7.41 8.58
C GLU A 218 -3.75 6.14 8.21
N ILE A 219 -4.44 5.00 8.02
CA ILE A 219 -3.80 3.75 7.60
C ILE A 219 -3.06 3.93 6.26
N TRP A 220 -3.69 4.64 5.31
CA TRP A 220 -3.07 4.91 4.00
C TRP A 220 -1.82 5.79 4.14
N ASN A 221 -1.90 6.83 4.96
CA ASN A 221 -0.77 7.72 5.24
C ASN A 221 0.38 6.99 5.94
N GLU A 222 0.08 6.13 6.90
CA GLU A 222 1.09 5.30 7.58
C GLU A 222 1.83 4.39 6.57
N MET A 223 1.08 3.78 5.64
CA MET A 223 1.65 2.96 4.57
C MET A 223 2.55 3.77 3.63
N LEU A 224 2.13 4.97 3.23
CA LEU A 224 2.96 5.86 2.43
C LEU A 224 4.23 6.31 3.18
N THR A 225 4.11 6.60 4.48
CA THR A 225 5.26 6.93 5.33
C THR A 225 6.25 5.78 5.43
N PHE A 226 5.75 4.55 5.57
CA PHE A 226 6.56 3.33 5.53
C PHE A 226 7.32 3.18 4.19
N LEU A 227 6.71 3.56 3.07
CA LEU A 227 7.37 3.57 1.76
C LEU A 227 8.28 4.78 1.54
N GLY A 228 8.32 5.74 2.48
CA GLY A 228 9.06 7.00 2.31
C GLY A 228 8.45 7.92 1.25
N ILE A 229 7.14 7.81 1.02
CA ILE A 229 6.39 8.67 0.11
C ILE A 229 5.74 9.79 0.93
N GLN A 230 5.96 11.04 0.55
CA GLN A 230 5.41 12.18 1.26
C GLN A 230 3.87 12.21 1.15
N ASN A 231 3.22 12.31 2.30
CA ASN A 231 1.79 12.52 2.38
C ASN A 231 1.46 14.00 2.20
N LEU A 232 0.63 14.33 1.21
CA LEU A 232 0.04 15.67 1.13
C LEU A 232 -1.05 15.77 2.20
N SER A 233 -0.73 16.33 3.36
CA SER A 233 -1.74 16.68 4.36
C SER A 233 -2.41 18.01 4.00
N GLU A 234 -3.74 18.09 4.14
CA GLU A 234 -4.55 19.29 3.85
C GLU A 234 -4.25 20.48 4.81
N LYS A 235 -3.41 20.30 5.82
CA LYS A 235 -3.13 21.30 6.88
C LYS A 235 -1.69 21.82 6.86
N ARG A 236 -1.07 22.01 5.68
CA ARG A 236 0.29 22.58 5.60
C ARG A 236 0.42 23.98 6.21
N GLU A 237 -0.64 24.79 6.23
CA GLU A 237 -0.58 26.17 6.77
C GLU A 237 -0.46 26.26 8.30
N ARG A 238 -0.67 25.16 9.05
CA ARG A 238 -0.67 25.19 10.54
C ARG A 238 0.34 24.25 11.19
N LEU A 239 1.11 23.51 10.40
CA LEU A 239 2.15 22.65 10.95
C LEU A 239 3.36 23.51 11.35
N ILE A 240 3.84 23.33 12.57
CA ILE A 240 5.05 23.98 13.05
C ILE A 240 6.20 23.42 12.21
N THR A 241 7.06 24.29 11.66
CA THR A 241 8.13 23.94 10.73
C THR A 241 9.00 22.76 11.19
N GLY A 242 9.27 22.64 12.51
CA GLY A 242 10.05 21.54 13.07
C GLY A 242 9.42 20.14 12.92
N GLU A 243 8.09 20.02 12.92
CA GLU A 243 7.42 18.70 12.74
C GLU A 243 7.47 18.24 11.28
N VAL A 244 7.42 19.18 10.34
CA VAL A 244 7.56 18.91 8.91
C VAL A 244 8.95 18.37 8.59
N ASP A 245 9.98 18.99 9.19
CA ASP A 245 11.38 18.57 9.01
C ASP A 245 11.62 17.16 9.56
N SER A 246 11.17 16.86 10.78
CA SER A 246 11.30 15.51 11.37
C SER A 246 10.55 14.43 10.57
N ASN A 247 9.37 14.75 10.03
CA ASN A 247 8.64 13.82 9.18
C ASN A 247 9.38 13.57 7.85
N ASN A 248 9.98 14.61 7.26
CA ASN A 248 10.79 14.45 6.04
C ASN A 248 12.05 13.60 6.29
N GLU A 249 12.69 13.71 7.45
CA GLU A 249 13.81 12.84 7.84
C GLU A 249 13.39 11.38 7.94
N LEU A 250 12.27 11.09 8.60
CA LEU A 250 11.74 9.72 8.72
C LEU A 250 11.40 9.12 7.35
N LEU A 251 10.75 9.90 6.48
CA LEU A 251 10.43 9.48 5.11
C LEU A 251 11.71 9.14 4.33
N ASN A 252 12.73 9.99 4.43
CA ASN A 252 14.02 9.76 3.79
C ASN A 252 14.67 8.47 4.32
N LEU A 253 14.70 8.24 5.63
CA LEU A 253 15.29 7.03 6.22
C LEU A 253 14.58 5.76 5.73
N ASN A 254 13.24 5.77 5.70
CA ASN A 254 12.46 4.64 5.19
C ASN A 254 12.75 4.39 3.71
N LEU A 255 12.80 5.44 2.89
CA LEU A 255 13.13 5.31 1.47
C LEU A 255 14.56 4.79 1.24
N GLN A 256 15.53 5.29 2.01
CA GLN A 256 16.92 4.84 1.93
C GLN A 256 17.07 3.37 2.35
N SER A 257 16.28 2.88 3.29
CA SER A 257 16.30 1.46 3.71
C SER A 257 16.04 0.48 2.55
N LEU A 258 15.29 0.94 1.53
CA LEU A 258 14.99 0.19 0.31
C LEU A 258 15.97 0.54 -0.83
N LEU A 259 16.37 1.80 -0.95
CA LEU A 259 17.21 2.28 -2.05
C LEU A 259 18.67 1.84 -1.91
N VAL A 260 19.26 1.96 -0.72
CA VAL A 260 20.70 1.74 -0.51
C VAL A 260 21.13 0.31 -0.86
N PRO A 261 20.41 -0.75 -0.47
CA PRO A 261 20.78 -2.12 -0.86
C PRO A 261 20.75 -2.35 -2.37
N ARG A 262 19.84 -1.69 -3.08
CA ARG A 262 19.79 -1.72 -4.56
C ARG A 262 21.00 -1.00 -5.17
N LYS A 263 21.40 0.15 -4.61
CA LYS A 263 22.60 0.87 -5.02
C LYS A 263 23.87 0.07 -4.79
N GLU A 264 23.95 -0.65 -3.68
CA GLU A 264 25.08 -1.54 -3.39
C GLU A 264 25.18 -2.67 -4.42
N ALA A 265 24.05 -3.26 -4.82
CA ALA A 265 24.04 -4.23 -5.90
C ALA A 265 24.45 -3.61 -7.26
N CYS A 266 24.05 -2.37 -7.55
CA CYS A 266 24.52 -1.64 -8.73
C CYS A 266 26.05 -1.46 -8.72
N ARG A 267 26.61 -1.06 -7.57
CA ARG A 267 28.06 -0.90 -7.37
C ARG A 267 28.80 -2.21 -7.66
N GLN A 268 28.37 -3.30 -7.02
CA GLN A 268 28.98 -4.63 -7.21
C GLN A 268 28.89 -5.11 -8.66
N PHE A 269 27.76 -4.88 -9.34
CA PHE A 269 27.59 -5.23 -10.75
C PHE A 269 28.53 -4.42 -11.64
N ASN A 270 28.61 -3.10 -11.43
CA ASN A 270 29.49 -2.23 -12.19
C ASN A 270 30.97 -2.61 -12.01
N GLU A 271 31.38 -2.94 -10.78
CA GLU A 271 32.73 -3.42 -10.49
C GLU A 271 33.03 -4.74 -11.17
N LYS A 272 32.16 -5.75 -11.00
CA LYS A 272 32.35 -7.08 -11.58
C LYS A 272 32.45 -7.05 -13.10
N PHE A 273 31.64 -6.22 -13.76
CA PHE A 273 31.57 -6.18 -15.22
C PHE A 273 32.34 -5.00 -15.84
N GLY A 274 33.03 -4.19 -15.05
CA GLY A 274 33.85 -3.08 -15.52
C GLY A 274 33.05 -1.95 -16.18
N LEU A 275 31.81 -1.73 -15.74
CA LEU A 275 30.95 -0.67 -16.27
C LEU A 275 31.27 0.66 -15.57
N MET A 276 31.62 1.69 -16.35
CA MET A 276 32.01 3.01 -15.86
C MET A 276 31.31 4.14 -16.62
N GLY A 277 31.18 5.29 -15.97
CA GLY A 277 30.59 6.50 -16.54
C GLY A 277 29.15 6.28 -17.02
N ASP A 278 28.85 6.69 -18.25
CA ASP A 278 27.51 6.62 -18.84
C ASP A 278 26.97 5.20 -19.04
N LYS A 279 27.80 4.16 -18.87
CA LYS A 279 27.39 2.76 -18.99
C LYS A 279 27.15 2.09 -17.63
N ALA A 280 27.48 2.75 -16.54
CA ALA A 280 27.27 2.22 -15.19
C ALA A 280 25.76 2.12 -14.92
N ILE A 281 25.33 0.98 -14.37
CA ILE A 281 23.96 0.82 -13.91
C ILE A 281 23.78 1.59 -12.60
N ASP A 282 22.61 2.20 -12.43
CA ASP A 282 22.23 2.85 -11.17
C ASP A 282 20.73 2.68 -10.93
N VAL A 283 20.29 3.03 -9.74
CA VAL A 283 18.89 3.04 -9.35
C VAL A 283 18.59 4.35 -8.64
N LYS A 284 17.54 5.03 -9.09
CA LYS A 284 17.04 6.26 -8.48
C LYS A 284 15.58 6.10 -8.09
N VAL A 285 15.14 6.97 -7.20
CA VAL A 285 13.72 7.18 -6.93
C VAL A 285 13.13 7.87 -8.15
N ARG A 286 11.96 7.41 -8.62
CA ARG A 286 11.29 8.00 -9.78
C ARG A 286 11.03 9.49 -9.53
N SER A 287 11.57 10.34 -10.41
CA SER A 287 11.76 11.78 -10.19
C SER A 287 10.47 12.57 -10.01
N ASP A 288 9.32 12.08 -10.48
CA ASP A 288 8.05 12.80 -10.30
C ASP A 288 7.63 12.89 -8.82
N LEU A 289 8.01 11.90 -7.99
CA LEU A 289 7.77 11.94 -6.55
C LEU A 289 8.75 12.87 -5.83
N TYR A 290 10.00 12.93 -6.29
CA TYR A 290 11.08 13.70 -5.67
C TYR A 290 11.05 15.19 -6.07
N ASN A 291 10.68 15.50 -7.32
CA ASN A 291 10.57 16.87 -7.82
C ASN A 291 9.38 17.59 -7.19
N ILE A 292 8.24 16.93 -6.95
CA ILE A 292 7.10 17.54 -6.22
C ILE A 292 7.55 18.05 -4.85
N VAL A 293 8.40 17.28 -4.15
CA VAL A 293 8.93 17.66 -2.82
C VAL A 293 9.85 18.87 -2.92
N LYS A 294 10.85 18.85 -3.81
CA LYS A 294 11.79 19.97 -3.99
C LYS A 294 11.14 21.25 -4.51
N GLN A 295 10.22 21.14 -5.47
CA GLN A 295 9.51 22.31 -5.99
C GLN A 295 8.66 22.94 -4.90
N TYR A 296 8.04 22.13 -4.04
CA TYR A 296 7.24 22.63 -2.92
C TYR A 296 8.10 23.29 -1.83
N GLU A 297 9.26 22.72 -1.50
CA GLU A 297 10.23 23.33 -0.57
C GLU A 297 10.73 24.69 -1.10
N SER A 298 11.04 24.80 -2.39
CA SER A 298 11.42 26.06 -3.03
C SER A 298 10.31 27.11 -2.94
N ILE A 299 9.08 26.74 -3.31
CA ILE A 299 7.92 27.67 -3.29
C ILE A 299 7.65 28.17 -1.86
N THR A 300 7.77 27.30 -0.86
CA THR A 300 7.54 27.66 0.55
C THR A 300 8.65 28.58 1.07
N SER A 301 9.90 28.32 0.68
CA SER A 301 11.04 29.19 0.99
C SER A 301 10.85 30.59 0.39
N ASP A 302 10.47 30.67 -0.89
CA ASP A 302 10.27 31.93 -1.61
C ASP A 302 9.13 32.76 -1.00
N TYR A 303 8.05 32.11 -0.57
CA TYR A 303 6.92 32.77 0.10
C TYR A 303 7.31 33.34 1.49
N ASN A 304 8.09 32.60 2.27
CA ASN A 304 8.55 33.05 3.58
C ASN A 304 9.54 34.22 3.50
N VAL A 305 10.33 34.30 2.43
CA VAL A 305 11.19 35.46 2.15
C VAL A 305 10.32 36.68 1.81
N ALA A 306 9.34 36.52 0.93
CA ALA A 306 8.44 37.61 0.55
C ALA A 306 7.65 38.19 1.73
N LEU A 307 7.19 37.36 2.68
CA LEU A 307 6.51 37.81 3.89
C LEU A 307 7.42 38.62 4.83
N LYS A 308 8.68 38.21 4.98
CA LYS A 308 9.66 38.94 5.81
C LYS A 308 9.99 40.31 5.21
N ASP A 309 10.06 40.39 3.89
CA ASP A 309 10.31 41.65 3.20
C ASP A 309 9.12 42.60 3.31
N GLN A 310 7.88 42.10 3.24
CA GLN A 310 6.68 42.90 3.48
C GLN A 310 6.58 43.42 4.93
N GLN A 311 6.97 42.62 5.92
CA GLN A 311 6.99 43.05 7.32
C GLN A 311 8.02 44.17 7.57
N LYS A 312 9.19 44.07 6.95
CA LYS A 312 10.21 45.14 7.01
C LYS A 312 9.79 46.43 6.31
N LEU A 313 9.02 46.33 5.22
CA LEU A 313 8.49 47.51 4.51
C LEU A 313 7.42 48.23 5.34
N GLY A 314 6.58 47.51 6.10
CA GLY A 314 5.59 48.11 7.00
C GLY A 314 6.21 48.81 8.21
N GLU A 315 7.33 48.32 8.74
CA GLU A 315 8.05 48.95 9.86
C GLU A 315 8.76 50.26 9.46
N ILE A 316 9.01 50.50 8.16
CA ILE A 316 9.64 51.72 7.66
C ILE A 316 8.61 52.82 7.37
N GLU A 317 7.31 52.49 7.25
CA GLU A 317 6.24 53.47 7.03
C GLU A 317 5.64 54.03 8.35
N ASP A 318 6.01 53.46 9.51
CA ASP A 318 5.54 53.84 10.85
C ASP A 318 6.57 54.65 11.69
N GLU A 319 7.69 55.11 11.09
CA GLU A 319 8.66 56.07 11.67
C GLU A 319 8.59 57.46 11.02
#